data_AF-A0A1C0YIU0-F1
#
_entry.id   AF-A0A1C0YIU0-F1
#
_cell.length_a   1.000
_cell.length_b   1.000
_cell.length_c   1.000
_cell.angle_alpha   90.00
_cell.angle_beta   90.00
_cell.angle_gamma   90.00
#
_symmetry.space_group_name_H-M   'P 1'
#
loop_
_entity.id
_entity.type
_entity.pdbx_description
1 polymer ?
#
loop_
_entity_poly.entity_id
_entity_poly.type
_entity_poly.pdbx_seq_one_letter_code
_entity_poly.pdbx_strand_id
1 'polypeptide(L)'
;MKHTRLLTTAVAVLLLTGCNSSEETQTDEQPEEVEVAPVEPEVEMPEQENPDVTDTNEEGDASTEEEDELQQAVPPIAQQPDEEEDVTQTEPPHTAGEESDTEEAQPAPSVTKEEGQLLLYQGNANADGLIASQAVDYSYKENGSITKYIIDQLGYTTYYASHNVSADETTITINFNDSILSSPVIQGSAGGLMFQDSLLASLFQNIPTLQNVNLRVNGEKMELDHVNFSGTHTREAFNMNYAGL
;
A
#
# COMPACT_ATOMS: atom_id res chain seq x y z
N MET A 1 43.42 -9.13 -18.33
CA MET A 1 43.76 -10.38 -17.61
C MET A 1 42.46 -11.07 -17.28
N LYS A 2 42.21 -12.26 -17.85
CA LYS A 2 40.93 -12.98 -17.77
C LYS A 2 40.97 -13.92 -16.56
N HIS A 3 40.14 -13.68 -15.55
CA HIS A 3 39.93 -14.63 -14.46
C HIS A 3 38.63 -15.40 -14.68
N THR A 4 38.77 -16.54 -15.36
CA THR A 4 37.78 -17.61 -15.36
C THR A 4 37.74 -18.20 -13.96
N ARG A 5 36.61 -18.04 -13.24
CA ARG A 5 36.32 -18.83 -12.05
C ARG A 5 35.20 -19.82 -12.37
N LEU A 6 35.57 -21.07 -12.13
CA LEU A 6 34.87 -22.31 -12.38
C LEU A 6 34.28 -22.79 -11.05
N LEU A 7 33.18 -23.55 -11.11
CA LEU A 7 32.74 -24.54 -10.10
C LEU A 7 32.05 -23.95 -8.84
N THR A 8 31.00 -24.52 -8.24
CA THR A 8 30.48 -25.90 -8.23
C THR A 8 29.01 -25.90 -7.75
N THR A 9 28.11 -26.58 -8.46
CA THR A 9 26.73 -26.82 -8.03
C THR A 9 26.68 -28.02 -7.08
N ALA A 10 26.21 -27.85 -5.85
CA ALA A 10 25.89 -28.96 -4.95
C ALA A 10 24.36 -29.13 -4.93
N VAL A 11 23.89 -30.24 -5.51
CA VAL A 11 22.50 -30.69 -5.43
C VAL A 11 22.37 -31.58 -4.20
N ALA A 12 21.62 -31.14 -3.20
CA ALA A 12 21.21 -31.96 -2.08
C ALA A 12 19.75 -32.38 -2.26
N VAL A 13 19.53 -33.60 -2.74
CA VAL A 13 18.24 -34.29 -2.69
C VAL A 13 18.11 -34.93 -1.32
N LEU A 14 17.13 -34.50 -0.54
CA LEU A 14 16.70 -35.20 0.69
C LEU A 14 15.25 -35.63 0.52
N LEU A 15 15.09 -36.88 0.10
CA LEU A 15 13.86 -37.65 0.21
C LEU A 15 13.77 -38.19 1.64
N LEU A 16 12.74 -37.80 2.37
CA LEU A 16 12.29 -38.54 3.55
C LEU A 16 10.79 -38.82 3.43
N THR A 17 10.52 -39.97 2.84
CA THR A 17 9.31 -40.77 3.04
C THR A 17 9.29 -41.30 4.47
N GLY A 18 8.24 -40.97 5.22
CA GLY A 18 7.98 -41.51 6.55
C GLY A 18 6.50 -41.74 6.75
N CYS A 19 6.00 -42.85 6.20
CA CYS A 19 4.76 -43.48 6.68
C CYS A 19 5.03 -43.98 8.10
N ASN A 20 4.19 -43.61 9.06
CA ASN A 20 3.99 -44.45 10.23
C ASN A 20 2.51 -44.47 10.59
N SER A 21 1.86 -45.55 10.15
CA SER A 21 0.63 -46.05 10.74
C SER A 21 0.89 -46.42 12.19
N SER A 22 0.00 -45.98 13.06
CA SER A 22 -0.24 -46.65 14.34
C SER A 22 -1.73 -46.51 14.62
N GLU A 23 -2.45 -47.60 14.35
CA GLU A 23 -3.73 -47.91 14.97
C GLU A 23 -3.59 -47.81 16.49
N GLU A 24 -4.57 -47.23 17.17
CA GLU A 24 -5.19 -47.79 18.37
C GLU A 24 -6.48 -47.03 18.75
N THR A 25 -7.59 -47.75 18.56
CA THR A 25 -8.69 -47.98 19.52
C THR A 25 -9.52 -46.79 20.07
N GLN A 26 -10.75 -46.73 19.55
CA GLN A 26 -12.05 -46.57 20.22
C GLN A 26 -12.10 -45.91 21.62
N THR A 27 -12.82 -44.79 21.70
CA THR A 27 -13.89 -44.63 22.69
C THR A 27 -15.06 -43.92 22.03
N ASP A 28 -16.17 -44.64 22.08
CA ASP A 28 -17.51 -44.34 21.60
C ASP A 28 -18.20 -43.49 22.66
N GLU A 29 -18.37 -42.20 22.42
CA GLU A 29 -19.36 -41.36 23.13
C GLU A 29 -20.13 -40.57 22.08
N GLN A 30 -21.20 -41.22 21.63
CA GLN A 30 -22.34 -40.67 20.93
C GLN A 30 -22.98 -39.52 21.75
N PRO A 31 -22.95 -38.26 21.31
CA PRO A 31 -23.86 -37.26 21.84
C PRO A 31 -25.24 -37.46 21.22
N GLU A 32 -26.27 -37.46 22.06
CA GLU A 32 -27.67 -37.50 21.67
C GLU A 32 -27.98 -36.40 20.64
N GLU A 33 -28.56 -36.83 19.52
CA GLU A 33 -29.12 -35.96 18.49
C GLU A 33 -30.39 -35.31 19.07
N VAL A 34 -30.23 -34.12 19.65
CA VAL A 34 -31.38 -33.28 20.03
C VAL A 34 -31.93 -32.69 18.74
N GLU A 35 -33.05 -33.26 18.29
CA GLU A 35 -33.89 -32.74 17.20
C GLU A 35 -34.49 -31.39 17.64
N VAL A 36 -33.78 -30.30 17.38
CA VAL A 36 -34.26 -28.95 17.64
C VAL A 36 -35.20 -28.58 16.49
N ALA A 37 -36.49 -28.42 16.80
CA ALA A 37 -37.50 -27.96 15.87
C ALA A 37 -37.09 -26.63 15.20
N PRO A 38 -37.40 -26.43 13.92
CA PRO A 38 -37.13 -25.17 13.23
C PRO A 38 -37.95 -24.05 13.89
N VAL A 39 -37.28 -23.17 14.63
CA VAL A 39 -37.86 -21.90 15.08
C VAL A 39 -37.80 -20.96 13.89
N GLU A 40 -38.97 -20.63 13.33
CA GLU A 40 -39.12 -19.58 12.34
C GLU A 40 -38.63 -18.25 12.94
N PRO A 41 -37.72 -17.52 12.28
CA PRO A 41 -37.40 -16.17 12.73
C PRO A 41 -38.59 -15.26 12.45
N GLU A 42 -39.23 -14.76 13.52
CA GLU A 42 -40.09 -13.57 13.43
C GLU A 42 -39.25 -12.41 12.93
N VAL A 43 -39.48 -12.03 11.68
CA VAL A 43 -38.97 -10.79 11.08
C VAL A 43 -39.80 -9.65 11.67
N GLU A 44 -39.34 -9.08 12.78
CA GLU A 44 -39.80 -7.76 13.19
C GLU A 44 -39.24 -6.73 12.19
N MET A 45 -40.10 -6.29 11.28
CA MET A 45 -39.85 -5.12 10.45
C MET A 45 -39.78 -3.89 11.36
N PRO A 46 -38.69 -3.10 11.34
CA PRO A 46 -38.71 -1.80 12.00
C PRO A 46 -39.73 -0.90 11.30
N GLU A 47 -40.66 -0.35 12.08
CA GLU A 47 -41.54 0.76 11.69
C GLU A 47 -40.68 1.92 11.16
N GLN A 48 -40.87 2.21 9.88
CA GLN A 48 -40.32 3.37 9.21
C GLN A 48 -41.14 4.60 9.63
N GLU A 49 -40.73 5.26 10.72
CA GLU A 49 -41.24 6.58 11.07
C GLU A 49 -40.75 7.59 10.01
N ASN A 50 -41.71 8.14 9.25
CA ASN A 50 -41.51 9.31 8.41
C ASN A 50 -41.33 10.55 9.30
N PRO A 51 -40.20 11.28 9.26
CA PRO A 51 -40.18 12.64 9.75
C PRO A 51 -40.90 13.55 8.76
N ASP A 52 -41.95 14.14 9.31
CA ASP A 52 -42.79 15.21 8.81
C ASP A 52 -42.00 16.34 8.12
N VAL A 53 -42.53 16.78 6.99
CA VAL A 53 -41.95 17.80 6.12
C VAL A 53 -42.42 19.16 6.64
N THR A 54 -41.58 19.88 7.37
CA THR A 54 -41.82 21.31 7.61
C THR A 54 -41.16 22.13 6.51
N ASP A 55 -41.97 22.47 5.51
CA ASP A 55 -41.82 23.67 4.69
C ASP A 55 -41.71 24.90 5.59
N THR A 56 -40.54 25.55 5.60
CA THR A 56 -40.45 26.96 6.01
C THR A 56 -39.88 27.75 4.85
N ASN A 57 -40.83 28.32 4.12
CA ASN A 57 -40.70 29.36 3.15
C ASN A 57 -40.49 30.69 3.92
N GLU A 58 -39.31 31.31 3.82
CA GLU A 58 -39.18 32.75 4.10
C GLU A 58 -38.44 33.41 2.95
N GLU A 59 -39.24 34.09 2.14
CA GLU A 59 -38.84 35.11 1.17
C GLU A 59 -38.14 36.26 1.93
N GLY A 60 -36.91 36.56 1.51
CA GLY A 60 -36.14 37.70 1.97
C GLY A 60 -35.63 38.48 0.77
N ASP A 61 -36.40 39.50 0.41
CA ASP A 61 -36.27 40.41 -0.72
C ASP A 61 -35.07 41.37 -0.62
N ALA A 62 -34.59 41.75 -1.81
CA ALA A 62 -33.94 43.00 -2.21
C ALA A 62 -32.68 43.56 -1.52
N SER A 63 -31.73 43.85 -2.43
CA SER A 63 -31.02 45.13 -2.58
C SER A 63 -29.58 45.19 -2.05
N THR A 64 -28.60 45.31 -2.95
CA THR A 64 -28.06 46.61 -3.41
C THR A 64 -26.73 46.38 -4.15
N GLU A 65 -26.68 46.90 -5.38
CA GLU A 65 -25.47 47.10 -6.18
C GLU A 65 -24.52 48.08 -5.47
N GLU A 66 -23.23 47.75 -5.34
CA GLU A 66 -22.17 48.75 -5.46
C GLU A 66 -20.98 48.14 -6.21
N GLU A 67 -20.70 48.74 -7.36
CA GLU A 67 -19.47 48.64 -8.13
C GLU A 67 -18.34 49.29 -7.31
N ASP A 68 -17.18 48.64 -7.20
CA ASP A 68 -15.93 49.37 -6.95
C ASP A 68 -14.81 48.79 -7.84
N GLU A 69 -14.54 49.55 -8.90
CA GLU A 69 -13.31 49.48 -9.67
C GLU A 69 -12.13 49.95 -8.81
N LEU A 70 -11.16 49.09 -8.53
CA LEU A 70 -9.79 49.54 -8.34
C LEU A 70 -8.80 48.72 -9.17
N GLN A 71 -8.30 49.44 -10.17
CA GLN A 71 -7.23 49.11 -11.09
C GLN A 71 -5.85 49.18 -10.39
N GLN A 72 -4.85 48.53 -11.02
CA GLN A 72 -3.39 48.72 -10.90
C GLN A 72 -2.70 48.02 -9.70
N ALA A 73 -1.52 47.39 -9.83
CA ALA A 73 -0.46 47.54 -10.81
C ALA A 73 0.29 46.21 -11.06
N VAL A 74 0.52 45.90 -12.34
CA VAL A 74 1.45 44.85 -12.80
C VAL A 74 2.85 45.48 -12.89
N PRO A 75 3.90 44.93 -12.27
CA PRO A 75 5.26 45.42 -12.46
C PRO A 75 5.81 45.10 -13.86
N PRO A 76 6.71 45.94 -14.40
CA PRO A 76 7.12 45.93 -15.80
C PRO A 76 8.05 44.77 -16.16
N ILE A 77 7.77 44.20 -17.34
CA ILE A 77 8.62 43.26 -18.08
C ILE A 77 9.87 44.02 -18.55
N ALA A 78 11.03 43.67 -17.99
CA ALA A 78 12.31 44.06 -18.55
C ALA A 78 12.65 43.13 -19.72
N GLN A 79 12.58 43.68 -20.93
CA GLN A 79 13.17 43.12 -22.13
C GLN A 79 14.69 43.07 -21.96
N GLN A 80 15.29 41.90 -22.14
CA GLN A 80 16.71 41.77 -22.43
C GLN A 80 16.91 41.28 -23.88
N PRO A 81 17.99 41.72 -24.54
CA PRO A 81 18.16 41.68 -25.98
C PRO A 81 18.64 40.33 -26.51
N ASP A 82 18.32 40.12 -27.79
CA ASP A 82 18.96 39.16 -28.69
C ASP A 82 20.50 39.26 -28.63
N GLU A 83 21.15 38.13 -28.37
CA GLU A 83 22.50 37.85 -28.86
C GLU A 83 22.46 36.58 -29.69
N GLU A 84 22.61 36.76 -31.00
CA GLU A 84 22.96 35.73 -31.95
C GLU A 84 24.43 35.35 -31.73
N GLU A 85 24.73 34.10 -31.36
CA GLU A 85 26.03 33.49 -31.66
C GLU A 85 25.85 32.17 -32.40
N ASP A 86 26.25 32.25 -33.66
CA ASP A 86 26.68 31.19 -34.57
C ASP A 86 27.81 30.35 -33.96
N VAL A 87 27.56 29.05 -33.70
CA VAL A 87 28.62 28.04 -33.67
C VAL A 87 28.14 26.74 -34.30
N THR A 88 28.73 26.46 -35.44
CA THR A 88 28.71 25.21 -36.18
C THR A 88 29.25 24.05 -35.33
N GLN A 89 28.50 22.96 -35.20
CA GLN A 89 29.06 21.68 -34.75
C GLN A 89 28.57 20.52 -35.62
N THR A 90 29.54 19.97 -36.35
CA THR A 90 29.50 18.81 -37.23
C THR A 90 29.28 17.52 -36.45
N GLU A 91 28.20 16.77 -36.73
CA GLU A 91 28.07 15.36 -36.34
C GLU A 91 28.35 14.43 -37.53
N PRO A 92 29.26 13.44 -37.39
CA PRO A 92 29.30 12.26 -38.25
C PRO A 92 28.36 11.14 -37.74
N PRO A 93 27.92 10.23 -38.62
CA PRO A 93 26.93 9.20 -38.29
C PRO A 93 27.59 8.03 -37.55
N HIS A 94 27.05 7.67 -36.38
CA HIS A 94 27.43 6.43 -35.69
C HIS A 94 26.22 5.53 -35.46
N THR A 95 26.15 4.51 -36.32
CA THR A 95 25.97 3.08 -35.99
C THR A 95 24.88 2.72 -34.98
N ALA A 96 23.76 2.22 -35.52
CA ALA A 96 22.88 1.29 -34.84
C ALA A 96 23.65 0.00 -34.49
N GLY A 97 23.77 -0.26 -33.19
CA GLY A 97 24.18 -1.53 -32.63
C GLY A 97 23.16 -1.94 -31.59
N GLU A 98 22.32 -2.92 -31.95
CA GLU A 98 21.57 -3.75 -31.02
C GLU A 98 22.56 -4.44 -30.06
N GLU A 99 22.47 -4.16 -28.77
CA GLU A 99 22.86 -5.13 -27.75
C GLU A 99 21.72 -5.24 -26.74
N SER A 100 21.09 -6.41 -26.79
CA SER A 100 20.01 -6.89 -25.94
C SER A 100 20.58 -7.14 -24.55
N ASP A 101 20.38 -6.21 -23.63
CA ASP A 101 20.66 -6.45 -22.21
C ASP A 101 19.54 -7.33 -21.64
N THR A 102 19.88 -8.60 -21.43
CA THR A 102 19.04 -9.54 -20.69
C THR A 102 19.22 -9.20 -19.21
N GLU A 103 18.28 -8.43 -18.67
CA GLU A 103 18.19 -8.12 -17.24
C GLU A 103 17.97 -9.42 -16.46
N GLU A 104 19.05 -9.98 -15.91
CA GLU A 104 18.99 -11.05 -14.92
C GLU A 104 18.22 -10.54 -13.70
N ALA A 105 17.07 -11.16 -13.43
CA ALA A 105 16.27 -10.92 -12.24
C ALA A 105 17.11 -11.19 -10.98
N GLN A 106 17.65 -10.13 -10.39
CA GLN A 106 18.42 -10.18 -9.16
C GLN A 106 17.50 -10.65 -8.01
N PRO A 107 17.90 -11.65 -7.21
CA PRO A 107 17.09 -12.14 -6.11
C PRO A 107 16.84 -11.01 -5.10
N ALA A 108 15.57 -10.80 -4.75
CA ALA A 108 15.16 -9.75 -3.83
C ALA A 108 15.89 -9.92 -2.48
N PRO A 109 16.50 -8.85 -1.92
CA PRO A 109 17.09 -8.89 -0.59
C PRO A 109 15.99 -9.16 0.45
N SER A 110 16.26 -10.15 1.27
CA SER A 110 15.32 -10.70 2.26
C SER A 110 15.47 -9.95 3.58
N VAL A 111 14.48 -9.15 3.95
CA VAL A 111 14.39 -8.51 5.28
C VAL A 111 14.36 -9.60 6.35
N THR A 112 15.48 -9.81 7.01
CA THR A 112 15.69 -10.96 7.91
C THR A 112 15.34 -10.57 9.35
N LYS A 113 14.04 -10.47 9.65
CA LYS A 113 13.55 -10.62 11.02
C LYS A 113 13.13 -12.09 11.15
N GLU A 114 13.96 -12.91 11.80
CA GLU A 114 13.84 -14.38 11.63
C GLU A 114 12.53 -14.95 12.16
N GLU A 115 12.00 -14.45 13.28
CA GLU A 115 10.74 -14.90 13.89
C GLU A 115 10.27 -13.86 14.93
N GLY A 116 8.96 -13.72 15.15
CA GLY A 116 8.41 -12.90 16.23
C GLY A 116 6.97 -12.43 16.00
N GLN A 117 6.51 -11.47 16.81
CA GLN A 117 5.22 -10.81 16.62
C GLN A 117 5.36 -9.55 15.79
N LEU A 118 4.42 -9.35 14.87
CA LEU A 118 4.25 -8.12 14.12
C LEU A 118 3.04 -7.36 14.63
N LEU A 119 3.18 -6.04 14.80
CA LEU A 119 2.09 -5.18 15.22
C LEU A 119 1.45 -4.51 14.00
N LEU A 120 0.16 -4.74 13.78
CA LEU A 120 -0.57 -4.15 12.66
C LEU A 120 -1.43 -2.98 13.11
N TYR A 121 -1.41 -1.90 12.34
CA TYR A 121 -2.20 -0.71 12.60
C TYR A 121 -3.35 -0.61 11.60
N GLN A 122 -4.49 -0.15 12.10
CA GLN A 122 -5.67 0.16 11.29
C GLN A 122 -6.29 1.49 11.75
N GLY A 123 -7.11 2.08 10.89
CA GLY A 123 -7.95 3.21 11.28
C GLY A 123 -8.87 2.84 12.45
N ASN A 124 -9.08 3.78 13.36
CA ASN A 124 -10.07 3.62 14.41
C ASN A 124 -11.51 3.70 13.83
N ALA A 125 -12.51 3.44 14.66
CA ALA A 125 -13.91 3.43 14.24
C ALA A 125 -14.42 4.76 13.65
N ASN A 126 -13.74 5.88 13.94
CA ASN A 126 -14.09 7.22 13.46
C ASN A 126 -13.28 7.66 12.24
N ALA A 127 -12.30 6.86 11.80
CA ALA A 127 -11.35 7.19 10.74
C ALA A 127 -10.63 8.54 10.95
N ASP A 128 -10.32 8.90 12.21
CA ASP A 128 -9.59 10.12 12.58
C ASP A 128 -8.22 9.83 13.21
N GLY A 129 -7.83 8.56 13.28
CA GLY A 129 -6.50 8.16 13.75
C GLY A 129 -6.23 6.67 13.59
N LEU A 130 -4.98 6.28 13.82
CA LEU A 130 -4.54 4.89 13.82
C LEU A 130 -4.55 4.29 15.22
N ILE A 131 -4.86 3.00 15.30
CA ILE A 131 -4.71 2.19 16.50
C ILE A 131 -3.97 0.90 16.17
N ALA A 132 -3.17 0.41 17.13
CA ALA A 132 -2.65 -0.95 17.06
C ALA A 132 -3.83 -1.93 17.16
N SER A 133 -4.12 -2.60 16.04
CA SER A 133 -5.30 -3.44 15.87
C SER A 133 -5.06 -4.88 16.34
N GLN A 134 -3.91 -5.45 15.98
CA GLN A 134 -3.57 -6.83 16.26
C GLN A 134 -2.05 -7.05 16.31
N ALA A 135 -1.64 -8.00 17.15
CA ALA A 135 -0.32 -8.60 17.09
C ALA A 135 -0.44 -9.98 16.45
N VAL A 136 0.34 -10.23 15.40
CA VAL A 136 0.32 -11.50 14.65
C VAL A 136 1.66 -12.19 14.74
N ASP A 137 1.64 -13.50 14.96
CA ASP A 137 2.87 -14.29 14.91
C ASP A 137 3.38 -14.35 13.46
N TYR A 138 4.71 -14.32 13.31
CA TYR A 138 5.39 -14.32 12.03
C TYR A 138 6.69 -15.14 12.11
N SER A 139 6.85 -16.03 11.14
CA SER A 139 8.11 -16.66 10.78
C SER A 139 8.40 -16.44 9.29
N TYR A 140 9.65 -16.15 8.93
CA TYR A 140 10.03 -16.03 7.52
C TYR A 140 9.85 -17.35 6.76
N LYS A 141 10.12 -18.47 7.43
CA LYS A 141 10.05 -19.81 6.83
C LYS A 141 8.64 -20.17 6.35
N GLU A 142 7.61 -19.77 7.08
CA GLU A 142 6.22 -20.10 6.75
C GLU A 142 5.56 -19.02 5.90
N ASN A 143 5.85 -17.75 6.17
CA ASN A 143 5.12 -16.62 5.59
C ASN A 143 5.87 -15.91 4.45
N GLY A 144 7.17 -16.16 4.29
CA GLY A 144 8.01 -15.45 3.33
C GLY A 144 8.26 -14.00 3.75
N SER A 145 8.30 -13.09 2.77
CA SER A 145 8.60 -11.67 3.03
C SER A 145 7.61 -11.01 4.00
N ILE A 146 8.16 -10.35 5.02
CA ILE A 146 7.41 -9.55 6.00
C ILE A 146 6.50 -8.50 5.32
N THR A 147 6.96 -7.88 4.23
CA THR A 147 6.19 -6.88 3.48
C THR A 147 4.94 -7.51 2.89
N LYS A 148 5.09 -8.67 2.24
CA LYS A 148 3.96 -9.40 1.67
C LYS A 148 3.01 -9.89 2.76
N TYR A 149 3.55 -10.38 3.87
CA TYR A 149 2.72 -10.85 4.98
C TYR A 149 1.90 -9.72 5.61
N ILE A 150 2.49 -8.54 5.86
CA ILE A 150 1.75 -7.37 6.36
C ILE A 150 0.63 -6.97 5.40
N ILE A 151 0.89 -6.91 4.09
CA ILE A 151 -0.12 -6.60 3.06
C ILE A 151 -1.28 -7.61 3.09
N ASP A 152 -0.97 -8.88 3.31
CA ASP A 152 -1.98 -9.93 3.41
C ASP A 152 -2.84 -9.80 4.66
N GLN A 153 -2.20 -9.57 5.81
CA GLN A 153 -2.90 -9.39 7.08
C GLN A 153 -3.77 -8.12 7.11
N LEU A 154 -3.40 -7.08 6.35
CA LEU A 154 -4.24 -5.89 6.17
C LEU A 154 -5.38 -6.09 5.16
N GLY A 155 -5.49 -7.27 4.54
CA GLY A 155 -6.55 -7.58 3.58
C GLY A 155 -6.35 -6.94 2.20
N TYR A 156 -5.12 -6.54 1.86
CA TYR A 156 -4.81 -5.86 0.59
C TYR A 156 -4.32 -6.81 -0.52
N THR A 157 -4.30 -8.12 -0.27
CA THR A 157 -3.80 -9.14 -1.21
C THR A 157 -4.46 -9.06 -2.59
N THR A 158 -5.75 -8.76 -2.68
CA THR A 158 -6.47 -8.65 -3.96
C THR A 158 -5.91 -7.55 -4.87
N TYR A 159 -5.36 -6.49 -4.29
CA TYR A 159 -4.83 -5.34 -5.04
C TYR A 159 -3.32 -5.37 -5.19
N TYR A 160 -2.65 -6.27 -4.47
CA TYR A 160 -1.21 -6.37 -4.44
C TYR A 160 -0.65 -7.05 -5.70
N ALA A 161 0.36 -6.45 -6.33
CA ALA A 161 1.04 -7.01 -7.49
C ALA A 161 2.41 -7.59 -7.11
N SER A 162 3.30 -6.74 -6.58
CA SER A 162 4.67 -7.13 -6.26
C SER A 162 5.31 -6.15 -5.27
N HIS A 163 6.51 -6.48 -4.79
CA HIS A 163 7.34 -5.54 -4.06
C HIS A 163 8.82 -5.79 -4.37
N ASN A 164 9.63 -4.77 -4.14
CA ASN A 164 11.08 -4.86 -4.15
C ASN A 164 11.62 -4.19 -2.88
N VAL A 165 12.67 -4.77 -2.32
CA VAL A 165 13.40 -4.23 -1.18
C VAL A 165 14.79 -3.86 -1.67
N SER A 166 15.33 -2.71 -1.24
CA SER A 166 16.71 -2.33 -1.53
C SER A 166 17.71 -3.25 -0.79
N ALA A 167 18.93 -3.36 -1.30
CA ALA A 167 19.95 -4.25 -0.74
C ALA A 167 20.33 -3.93 0.72
N ASP A 168 20.18 -2.66 1.12
CA ASP A 168 20.39 -2.17 2.48
C ASP A 168 19.12 -2.19 3.34
N GLU A 169 18.00 -2.69 2.79
CA GLU A 169 16.68 -2.78 3.42
C GLU A 169 16.09 -1.43 3.88
N THR A 170 16.66 -0.31 3.44
CA THR A 170 16.19 1.03 3.83
C THR A 170 15.01 1.49 2.99
N THR A 171 14.77 0.87 1.84
CA THR A 171 13.74 1.27 0.89
C THR A 171 12.92 0.07 0.43
N ILE A 172 11.60 0.19 0.51
CA ILE A 172 10.66 -0.76 -0.08
C ILE A 172 9.86 -0.05 -1.18
N THR A 173 9.77 -0.67 -2.35
CA THR A 173 8.83 -0.26 -3.39
C THR A 173 7.71 -1.29 -3.47
N ILE A 174 6.47 -0.87 -3.25
CA ILE A 174 5.27 -1.70 -3.28
C ILE A 174 4.47 -1.34 -4.52
N ASN A 175 4.15 -2.34 -5.33
CA ASN A 175 3.37 -2.19 -6.54
C ASN A 175 1.98 -2.81 -6.36
N PHE A 176 0.95 -2.03 -6.68
CA PHE A 176 -0.44 -2.47 -6.71
C PHE A 176 -0.93 -2.63 -8.15
N ASN A 177 -1.94 -3.47 -8.35
CA ASN A 177 -2.67 -3.59 -9.61
C ASN A 177 -3.62 -2.39 -9.78
N ASP A 178 -3.97 -2.04 -11.02
CA ASP A 178 -4.95 -0.97 -11.33
C ASP A 178 -6.29 -1.10 -10.59
N SER A 179 -6.68 -2.32 -10.19
CA SER A 179 -7.87 -2.55 -9.38
C SER A 179 -7.89 -1.77 -8.07
N ILE A 180 -6.73 -1.34 -7.54
CA ILE A 180 -6.68 -0.48 -6.34
C ILE A 180 -7.40 0.85 -6.59
N LEU A 181 -7.33 1.40 -7.80
CA LEU A 181 -7.85 2.72 -8.16
C LEU A 181 -9.37 2.82 -8.06
N SER A 182 -10.07 1.69 -8.16
CA SER A 182 -11.52 1.58 -8.05
C SER A 182 -11.97 0.82 -6.80
N SER A 183 -11.02 0.55 -5.89
CA SER A 183 -11.28 -0.26 -4.70
C SER A 183 -12.01 0.54 -3.62
N PRO A 184 -12.82 -0.14 -2.79
CA PRO A 184 -13.44 0.49 -1.63
C PRO A 184 -12.41 0.93 -0.57
N VAL A 185 -11.20 0.35 -0.56
CA VAL A 185 -10.19 0.65 0.47
C VAL A 185 -9.56 2.03 0.32
N ILE A 186 -9.55 2.60 -0.89
CA ILE A 186 -9.08 3.97 -1.10
C ILE A 186 -10.21 4.94 -1.45
N GLN A 187 -11.48 4.55 -1.35
CA GLN A 187 -12.57 5.40 -1.79
C GLN A 187 -12.71 6.65 -0.88
N GLY A 188 -12.52 7.83 -1.48
CA GLY A 188 -12.61 9.11 -0.79
C GLY A 188 -11.39 9.44 0.08
N SER A 189 -11.33 10.68 0.58
CA SER A 189 -10.18 11.19 1.33
C SER A 189 -9.85 10.39 2.58
N ALA A 190 -10.87 10.05 3.38
CA ALA A 190 -10.67 9.27 4.60
C ALA A 190 -10.19 7.85 4.31
N GLY A 191 -10.79 7.15 3.33
CA GLY A 191 -10.39 5.79 2.95
C GLY A 191 -8.94 5.76 2.44
N GLY A 192 -8.61 6.66 1.52
CA GLY A 192 -7.26 6.79 0.99
C GLY A 192 -6.18 7.01 2.05
N LEU A 193 -6.42 7.95 2.97
CA LEU A 193 -5.52 8.22 4.08
C LEU A 193 -5.38 7.01 5.01
N MET A 194 -6.49 6.39 5.41
CA MET A 194 -6.47 5.22 6.30
C MET A 194 -5.73 4.03 5.67
N PHE A 195 -5.95 3.78 4.38
CA PHE A 195 -5.21 2.76 3.63
C PHE A 195 -3.70 3.00 3.69
N GLN A 196 -3.29 4.22 3.34
CA GLN A 196 -1.87 4.60 3.28
C GLN A 196 -1.24 4.52 4.67
N ASP A 197 -1.86 5.13 5.67
CA ASP A 197 -1.30 5.26 7.01
C ASP A 197 -1.24 3.91 7.74
N SER A 198 -2.27 3.06 7.58
CA SER A 198 -2.27 1.70 8.15
C SER A 198 -1.12 0.86 7.60
N LEU A 199 -0.89 0.95 6.28
CA LEU A 199 0.22 0.25 5.62
C LEU A 199 1.58 0.78 6.08
N LEU A 200 1.78 2.10 6.05
CA LEU A 200 3.05 2.72 6.42
C LEU A 200 3.40 2.49 7.89
N ALA A 201 2.44 2.67 8.80
CA ALA A 201 2.62 2.42 10.23
C ALA A 201 3.03 0.97 10.50
N SER A 202 2.32 0.01 9.89
CA SER A 202 2.63 -1.41 10.02
C SER A 202 4.02 -1.74 9.48
N LEU A 203 4.44 -1.16 8.36
CA LEU A 203 5.78 -1.41 7.81
C LEU A 203 6.89 -0.79 8.68
N PHE A 204 6.78 0.50 9.02
CA PHE A 204 7.81 1.20 9.78
C PHE A 204 7.96 0.65 11.20
N GLN A 205 6.86 0.23 11.83
CA GLN A 205 6.92 -0.38 13.15
C GLN A 205 7.66 -1.73 13.13
N ASN A 206 7.42 -2.53 12.10
CA ASN A 206 7.89 -3.92 12.08
C ASN A 206 9.27 -4.10 11.47
N ILE A 207 9.73 -3.15 10.64
CA ILE A 207 11.01 -3.19 9.92
C ILE A 207 11.87 -1.99 10.35
N PRO A 208 12.68 -2.09 11.42
CA PRO A 208 13.37 -0.92 12.00
C PRO A 208 14.36 -0.21 11.06
N THR A 209 14.94 -0.94 10.12
CA THR A 209 15.90 -0.41 9.13
C THR A 209 15.21 0.42 8.04
N LEU A 210 13.92 0.17 7.78
CA LEU A 210 13.15 0.83 6.72
C LEU A 210 13.07 2.33 6.93
N GLN A 211 13.53 3.11 5.96
CA GLN A 211 13.45 4.57 5.96
C GLN A 211 12.44 5.10 4.94
N ASN A 212 12.27 4.40 3.82
CA ASN A 212 11.50 4.87 2.67
C ASN A 212 10.52 3.81 2.18
N VAL A 213 9.28 4.20 1.91
CA VAL A 213 8.29 3.38 1.21
C VAL A 213 7.83 4.13 -0.04
N ASN A 214 7.99 3.50 -1.20
CA ASN A 214 7.49 4.00 -2.47
C ASN A 214 6.28 3.16 -2.86
N LEU A 215 5.12 3.81 -3.05
CA LEU A 215 3.94 3.14 -3.59
C LEU A 215 3.91 3.35 -5.11
N ARG A 216 3.38 2.37 -5.84
CA ARG A 216 3.23 2.36 -7.30
C ARG A 216 1.95 1.67 -7.69
N VAL A 217 1.41 2.02 -8.86
CA VAL A 217 0.32 1.29 -9.50
C VAL A 217 0.80 0.84 -10.86
N ASN A 218 0.79 -0.47 -11.12
CA ASN A 218 1.32 -1.08 -12.35
C ASN A 218 2.75 -0.63 -12.73
N GLY A 219 3.58 -0.36 -11.71
CA GLY A 219 4.97 0.08 -11.85
C GLY A 219 5.12 1.60 -11.98
N GLU A 220 4.03 2.33 -12.17
CA GLU A 220 4.03 3.76 -12.43
C GLU A 220 3.79 4.59 -11.17
N LYS A 221 4.32 5.83 -11.22
CA LYS A 221 4.03 6.89 -10.26
C LYS A 221 2.65 7.45 -10.56
N MET A 222 1.77 7.51 -9.57
CA MET A 222 0.44 8.07 -9.75
C MET A 222 0.04 8.96 -8.58
N GLU A 223 -0.61 10.08 -8.85
CA GLU A 223 -1.14 10.95 -7.82
C GLU A 223 -2.66 10.97 -7.95
N LEU A 224 -3.35 10.66 -6.85
CA LEU A 224 -4.78 10.78 -6.71
C LEU A 224 -5.08 11.86 -5.69
N ASP A 225 -6.27 12.47 -5.76
CA ASP A 225 -6.71 13.53 -4.84
C ASP A 225 -6.62 13.15 -3.35
N HIS A 226 -6.56 11.85 -3.04
CA HIS A 226 -6.66 11.29 -1.69
C HIS A 226 -5.59 10.24 -1.36
N VAL A 227 -4.76 9.81 -2.32
CA VAL A 227 -3.65 8.87 -2.08
C VAL A 227 -2.48 9.24 -2.98
N ASN A 228 -1.29 9.28 -2.39
CA ASN A 228 -0.08 9.57 -3.14
C ASN A 228 0.72 8.29 -3.46
N PHE A 229 0.58 7.80 -4.69
CA PHE A 229 1.42 6.73 -5.28
C PHE A 229 2.59 7.28 -6.11
N SER A 230 2.87 8.59 -6.08
CA SER A 230 3.94 9.23 -6.87
C SER A 230 5.17 9.54 -6.01
N GLY A 231 4.95 9.78 -4.72
CA GLY A 231 5.95 10.19 -3.73
C GLY A 231 6.70 9.06 -3.04
N THR A 232 7.66 9.48 -2.22
CA THR A 232 8.38 8.64 -1.27
C THR A 232 7.88 8.98 0.12
N HIS A 233 7.35 7.98 0.82
CA HIS A 233 6.91 8.10 2.20
C HIS A 233 8.09 7.80 3.12
N THR A 234 8.50 8.75 3.93
CA THR A 234 9.67 8.60 4.80
C THR A 234 9.27 8.31 6.24
N ARG A 235 10.09 7.53 6.96
CA ARG A 235 9.92 7.29 8.40
C ARG A 235 9.91 8.60 9.18
N GLU A 236 10.76 9.56 8.79
CA GLU A 236 10.82 10.87 9.42
C GLU A 236 9.50 11.63 9.31
N ALA A 237 8.94 11.72 8.10
CA ALA A 237 7.63 12.35 7.88
C ALA A 237 6.52 11.64 8.66
N PHE A 238 6.55 10.30 8.65
CA PHE A 238 5.62 9.50 9.45
C PHE A 238 5.72 9.83 10.94
N ASN A 239 6.94 9.83 11.51
CA ASN A 239 7.16 10.12 12.93
C ASN A 239 6.77 11.54 13.33
N MET A 240 6.89 12.53 12.44
CA MET A 240 6.42 13.89 12.71
C MET A 240 4.89 13.96 12.84
N ASN A 241 4.17 13.18 12.05
CA ASN A 241 2.70 13.15 12.05
C ASN A 241 2.13 12.22 13.13
N TYR A 242 2.89 11.18 13.51
CA TYR A 242 2.44 10.10 14.38
C TYR A 242 3.31 9.92 15.63
N ALA A 243 3.90 11.01 16.13
CA ALA A 243 4.76 10.98 17.31
C ALA A 243 4.00 10.38 18.52
N GLY A 244 4.38 9.16 18.93
CA GLY A 244 3.81 8.48 20.10
C GLY A 244 2.97 7.22 19.81
N LEU A 245 2.85 6.80 18.55
CA LEU A 245 2.47 5.43 18.18
C LEU A 245 3.63 4.45 18.32
#